data_AF-A0A953S3R7-F1
#
_entry.id   AF-A0A953S3R7-F1
#
_cell.length_a   1.000
_cell.length_b   1.000
_cell.length_c   1.000
_cell.angle_alpha   90.00
_cell.angle_beta   90.00
_cell.angle_gamma   90.00
#
_symmetry.space_group_name_H-M   'P 1'
#
loop_
_entity.id
_entity.type
_entity.pdbx_description
1 polymer ?
#
loop_
_entity_poly.entity_id
_entity_poly.type
_entity_poly.pdbx_seq_one_letter_code
_entity_poly.pdbx_strand_id
1 'polypeptide(L)'
;MDRTTYTLFGFVTASLIFGPTGSAQSVTRKAPTAADWASLAKLPDFTGVWEVGLGGGGGGRAAAATPAPGGRGDAAKGGRAGAPAGGGRGRGGGPSLTPAYTAKAQARGTNPADDAQAANCLPPGLPAIMNQPYPMEFLLTPGKVTIVIEAYTQVRHIYTDGRPLPADPDPLFYGTSVGHWEDDTLVVETVGLAQVPRGLTFPYSDKLKVVERFRLTGPDTMTVETTLIDPEAFTAPYSMGARTLARHRTWTIAEYICEENNRNFVDDKGSAGVKLSNPLSSAK
;
A
#
# COMPACT_ATOMS: atom_id res chain seq x y z
N MET A 1 53.92 65.12 18.53
CA MET A 1 52.94 64.31 19.28
C MET A 1 51.71 64.17 18.40
N ASP A 2 51.55 63.03 17.72
CA ASP A 2 50.27 62.32 17.76
C ASP A 2 50.46 60.90 17.22
N ARG A 3 49.99 59.91 17.98
CA ARG A 3 50.09 58.47 17.68
C ARG A 3 48.77 58.03 17.06
N THR A 4 48.75 57.74 15.76
CA THR A 4 47.58 57.16 15.10
C THR A 4 47.55 55.66 15.32
N THR A 5 46.68 55.23 16.23
CA THR A 5 46.38 53.82 16.55
C THR A 5 45.51 53.22 15.45
N TYR A 6 45.94 52.11 14.85
CA TYR A 6 45.14 51.29 13.94
C TYR A 6 44.22 50.36 14.74
N THR A 7 42.91 50.52 14.59
CA THR A 7 41.90 49.63 15.18
C THR A 7 41.65 48.44 14.23
N LEU A 8 42.02 47.22 14.64
CA LEU A 8 41.65 45.99 13.95
C LEU A 8 40.13 45.74 14.07
N PHE A 9 39.45 45.58 12.94
CA PHE A 9 38.10 45.00 12.89
C PHE A 9 38.18 43.48 13.08
N GLY A 10 37.69 43.00 14.23
CA GLY A 10 37.50 41.58 14.48
C GLY A 10 36.28 41.05 13.73
N PHE A 11 36.49 40.10 12.81
CA PHE A 11 35.42 39.32 12.20
C PHE A 11 34.85 38.33 13.23
N VAL A 12 33.59 38.52 13.62
CA VAL A 12 32.83 37.52 14.38
C VAL A 12 32.37 36.46 13.39
N THR A 13 33.04 35.31 13.38
CA THR A 13 32.55 34.11 12.68
C THR A 13 31.37 33.55 13.46
N ALA A 14 30.17 33.68 12.89
CA ALA A 14 28.98 32.99 13.38
C ALA A 14 29.13 31.49 13.13
N SER A 15 29.51 30.74 14.16
CA SER A 15 29.46 29.28 14.15
C SER A 15 28.00 28.84 14.09
N LEU A 16 27.57 28.33 12.94
CA LEU A 16 26.33 27.56 12.82
C LEU A 16 26.47 26.30 13.67
N ILE A 17 25.88 26.33 14.86
CA ILE A 17 25.69 25.14 15.69
C ILE A 17 24.63 24.30 14.96
N PHE A 18 25.09 23.32 14.19
CA PHE A 18 24.23 22.21 13.76
C PHE A 18 23.72 21.52 15.01
N GLY A 19 22.41 21.64 15.25
CA GLY A 19 21.72 20.97 16.35
C GLY A 19 21.90 19.44 16.28
N PRO A 20 21.75 18.73 17.41
CA PRO A 20 21.97 17.30 17.44
C PRO A 20 20.92 16.59 16.57
N THR A 21 21.45 15.94 15.53
CA THR A 21 21.14 14.56 15.14
C THR A 21 19.67 14.19 15.06
N GLY A 22 19.15 14.08 13.83
CA GLY A 22 18.08 13.14 13.57
C GLY A 22 18.50 11.78 14.15
N SER A 23 17.72 11.25 15.08
CA SER A 23 17.89 9.90 15.59
C SER A 23 17.73 8.95 14.41
N ALA A 24 18.83 8.62 13.74
CA ALA A 24 18.92 7.39 12.98
C ALA A 24 18.56 6.30 13.99
N GLN A 25 17.34 5.75 13.88
CA GLN A 25 16.92 4.67 14.75
C GLN A 25 17.97 3.57 14.60
N SER A 26 18.81 3.38 15.61
CA SER A 26 19.80 2.31 15.64
C SER A 26 19.05 1.01 15.87
N VAL A 27 18.35 0.54 14.85
CA VAL A 27 17.80 -0.80 14.81
C VAL A 27 18.98 -1.73 14.60
N THR A 28 19.70 -2.02 15.67
CA THR A 28 20.71 -3.08 15.67
C THR A 28 19.94 -4.38 15.48
N ARG A 29 19.88 -4.88 14.24
CA ARG A 29 19.26 -6.18 13.95
C ARG A 29 20.10 -7.24 14.63
N LYS A 30 19.68 -7.69 15.81
CA LYS A 30 20.29 -8.85 16.47
C LYS A 30 20.06 -10.07 15.57
N ALA A 31 21.08 -10.87 15.36
CA ALA A 31 20.93 -12.14 14.66
C ALA A 31 19.92 -13.02 15.42
N PRO A 32 18.91 -13.59 14.75
CA PRO A 32 17.96 -14.48 15.40
C PRO A 32 18.66 -15.69 16.02
N THR A 33 18.23 -16.06 17.22
CA THR A 33 18.68 -17.27 17.92
C THR A 33 17.84 -18.48 17.52
N ALA A 34 18.29 -19.68 17.86
CA ALA A 34 17.49 -20.90 17.68
C ALA A 34 16.13 -20.84 18.42
N ALA A 35 16.09 -20.18 19.59
CA ALA A 35 14.85 -19.99 20.35
C ALA A 35 13.85 -19.05 19.64
N ASP A 36 14.36 -18.04 18.94
CA ASP A 36 13.53 -17.12 18.15
C ASP A 36 12.85 -17.86 16.99
N TRP A 37 13.60 -18.70 16.28
CA TRP A 37 13.04 -19.57 15.23
C TRP A 37 12.06 -20.61 15.78
N ALA A 38 12.37 -21.22 16.92
CA ALA A 38 11.45 -22.17 17.57
C ALA A 38 10.15 -21.50 18.03
N SER A 39 10.18 -20.23 18.39
CA SER A 39 8.98 -19.45 18.72
C SER A 39 8.17 -19.14 17.46
N LEU A 40 8.85 -18.75 16.37
CA LEU A 40 8.20 -18.51 15.08
C LEU A 40 7.48 -19.75 14.54
N ALA A 41 8.07 -20.95 14.71
CA ALA A 41 7.49 -22.21 14.27
C ALA A 41 6.18 -22.61 15.00
N LYS A 42 5.82 -21.94 16.09
CA LYS A 42 4.55 -22.14 16.80
C LYS A 42 3.42 -21.27 16.27
N LEU A 43 3.73 -20.27 15.45
CA LEU A 43 2.75 -19.36 14.88
C LEU A 43 1.97 -20.03 13.74
N PRO A 44 0.78 -19.51 13.40
CA PRO A 44 0.04 -19.96 12.24
C PRO A 44 0.88 -19.90 10.96
N ASP A 45 0.78 -20.96 10.15
CA ASP A 45 1.52 -21.06 8.90
C ASP A 45 0.93 -20.14 7.83
N PHE A 46 1.53 -18.96 7.65
CA PHE A 46 1.17 -18.01 6.60
C PHE A 46 1.89 -18.29 5.27
N THR A 47 2.71 -19.34 5.16
CA THR A 47 3.51 -19.60 3.97
C THR A 47 2.66 -19.88 2.72
N GLY A 48 3.23 -19.55 1.56
CA GLY A 48 2.57 -19.64 0.27
C GLY A 48 2.09 -18.30 -0.24
N VAL A 49 1.51 -18.34 -1.44
CA VAL A 49 0.99 -17.17 -2.13
C VAL A 49 -0.50 -17.03 -1.84
N TRP A 50 -0.95 -15.82 -1.60
CA TRP A 50 -2.32 -15.49 -1.24
C TRP A 50 -2.90 -14.54 -2.26
N GLU A 51 -4.07 -14.84 -2.80
CA GLU A 51 -4.81 -13.90 -3.62
C GLU A 51 -6.10 -13.51 -2.94
N VAL A 52 -6.63 -12.35 -3.28
CA VAL A 52 -8.00 -12.01 -2.92
C VAL A 52 -8.94 -13.07 -3.49
N GLY A 53 -9.74 -13.69 -2.63
CA GLY A 53 -10.85 -14.54 -3.05
C GLY A 53 -11.93 -13.71 -3.73
N LEU A 54 -11.82 -13.52 -5.05
CA LEU A 54 -12.92 -13.02 -5.87
C LEU A 54 -13.92 -14.18 -6.00
N GLY A 55 -14.94 -14.20 -5.15
CA GLY A 55 -15.89 -15.31 -5.01
C GLY A 55 -16.27 -15.97 -6.35
N GLY A 56 -15.92 -17.25 -6.48
CA GLY A 56 -16.19 -18.09 -7.66
C GLY A 56 -15.24 -19.28 -7.65
N GLY A 57 -15.77 -20.49 -7.45
CA GLY A 57 -14.95 -21.69 -7.36
C GLY A 57 -14.18 -22.00 -8.64
N GLY A 58 -13.05 -22.70 -8.45
CA GLY A 58 -12.44 -23.58 -9.45
C GLY A 58 -12.14 -22.97 -10.82
N GLY A 59 -10.93 -22.44 -10.98
CA GLY A 59 -10.39 -22.14 -12.29
C GLY A 59 -8.98 -21.62 -12.15
N GLY A 60 -8.00 -22.42 -12.57
CA GLY A 60 -6.60 -22.05 -12.54
C GLY A 60 -6.35 -20.71 -13.25
N ARG A 61 -5.22 -20.08 -12.87
CA ARG A 61 -4.60 -18.97 -13.58
C ARG A 61 -4.94 -19.02 -15.07
N ALA A 62 -5.50 -17.94 -15.60
CA ALA A 62 -5.11 -17.52 -16.93
C ALA A 62 -3.59 -17.32 -16.84
N ALA A 63 -2.86 -18.38 -17.21
CA ALA A 63 -1.43 -18.32 -17.37
C ALA A 63 -1.12 -17.09 -18.21
N ALA A 64 -0.12 -16.31 -17.79
CA ALA A 64 0.51 -15.33 -18.64
C ALA A 64 0.77 -16.00 -20.00
N ALA A 65 -0.03 -15.66 -20.99
CA ALA A 65 0.12 -16.20 -22.32
C ALA A 65 1.40 -15.55 -22.89
N THR A 66 2.48 -16.32 -22.93
CA THR A 66 3.56 -16.10 -23.90
C THR A 66 2.91 -15.88 -25.27
N PRO A 67 3.12 -14.74 -25.95
CA PRO A 67 2.56 -14.55 -27.27
C PRO A 67 3.41 -15.35 -28.26
N ALA A 68 2.87 -16.48 -28.73
CA ALA A 68 3.33 -17.11 -29.96
C ALA A 68 2.83 -16.29 -31.18
N PRO A 69 3.59 -16.23 -32.29
CA PRO A 69 3.38 -15.25 -33.34
C PRO A 69 2.29 -15.68 -34.32
N GLY A 70 1.39 -14.74 -34.65
CA GLY A 70 0.58 -14.78 -35.86
C GLY A 70 -0.75 -15.54 -35.76
N GLY A 71 -1.85 -14.80 -35.81
CA GLY A 71 -3.18 -15.38 -36.02
C GLY A 71 -4.28 -14.36 -35.80
N ARG A 72 -4.82 -13.83 -36.90
CA ARG A 72 -5.90 -12.83 -36.92
C ARG A 72 -7.23 -13.42 -36.43
N GLY A 73 -8.03 -12.59 -35.78
CA GLY A 73 -9.45 -12.81 -35.56
C GLY A 73 -10.12 -11.49 -35.27
N ASP A 74 -10.64 -10.85 -36.31
CA ASP A 74 -11.41 -9.62 -36.23
C ASP A 74 -12.65 -9.81 -35.34
N ALA A 75 -12.78 -9.01 -34.29
CA ALA A 75 -13.99 -8.93 -33.47
C ALA A 75 -14.52 -7.50 -33.44
N ALA A 76 -15.43 -7.27 -34.40
CA ALA A 76 -16.65 -6.47 -34.35
C ALA A 76 -16.70 -5.21 -33.46
N LYS A 77 -17.03 -4.11 -34.16
CA LYS A 77 -17.66 -2.90 -33.63
C LYS A 77 -18.81 -3.25 -32.67
N GLY A 78 -18.69 -2.83 -31.42
CA GLY A 78 -19.76 -2.80 -30.44
C GLY A 78 -19.43 -1.76 -29.39
N GLY A 79 -20.15 -0.63 -29.40
CA GLY A 79 -20.01 0.41 -28.38
C GLY A 79 -20.19 -0.18 -26.99
N ARG A 80 -19.29 0.17 -26.07
CA ARG A 80 -19.38 -0.28 -24.68
C ARG A 80 -19.81 0.89 -23.80
N ALA A 81 -21.08 0.81 -23.41
CA ALA A 81 -21.53 1.26 -22.10
C ALA A 81 -20.56 0.79 -21.01
N GLY A 82 -20.41 1.62 -19.97
CA GLY A 82 -19.41 1.50 -18.91
C GLY A 82 -19.17 0.06 -18.45
N ALA A 83 -17.92 -0.35 -18.51
CA ALA A 83 -17.47 -1.56 -17.84
C ALA A 83 -17.74 -1.39 -16.33
N PRO A 84 -18.47 -2.30 -15.68
CA PRO A 84 -18.69 -2.19 -14.25
C PRO A 84 -17.37 -2.47 -13.54
N ALA A 85 -16.97 -1.54 -12.67
CA ALA A 85 -15.87 -1.71 -11.73
C ALA A 85 -16.08 -3.02 -10.95
N GLY A 86 -15.22 -4.01 -11.23
CA GLY A 86 -15.34 -5.36 -10.70
C GLY A 86 -15.18 -5.44 -9.18
N GLY A 87 -16.07 -6.23 -8.56
CA GLY A 87 -15.70 -7.22 -7.55
C GLY A 87 -15.34 -6.71 -6.15
N GLY A 88 -16.37 -6.53 -5.31
CA GLY A 88 -16.23 -6.58 -3.85
C GLY A 88 -16.09 -5.21 -3.17
N ARG A 89 -17.04 -4.30 -3.40
CA ARG A 89 -17.24 -3.16 -2.49
C ARG A 89 -17.94 -3.70 -1.25
N GLY A 90 -17.27 -3.60 -0.09
CA GLY A 90 -17.93 -3.72 1.21
C GLY A 90 -19.20 -2.88 1.18
N ARG A 91 -20.34 -3.54 1.40
CA ARG A 91 -21.66 -2.95 1.36
C ARG A 91 -21.87 -2.19 2.68
N GLY A 92 -21.22 -1.04 2.81
CA GLY A 92 -21.34 -0.15 3.96
C GLY A 92 -21.00 1.27 3.52
N GLY A 93 -21.78 2.26 3.96
CA GLY A 93 -21.44 3.67 3.72
C GLY A 93 -20.03 4.00 4.22
N GLY A 94 -19.49 5.15 3.79
CA GLY A 94 -18.22 5.65 4.33
C GLY A 94 -18.27 5.89 5.85
N PRO A 95 -17.13 6.27 6.47
CA PRO A 95 -17.07 6.59 7.89
C PRO A 95 -18.01 7.74 8.26
N SER A 96 -18.45 7.77 9.52
CA SER A 96 -19.05 8.96 10.11
C SER A 96 -17.99 10.04 10.27
N LEU A 97 -18.15 11.16 9.55
CA LEU A 97 -17.16 12.23 9.50
C LEU A 97 -17.41 13.31 10.55
N THR A 98 -16.34 13.97 11.00
CA THR A 98 -16.45 15.22 11.77
C THR A 98 -17.04 16.35 10.89
N PRO A 99 -17.56 17.45 11.47
CA PRO A 99 -18.11 18.55 10.68
C PRO A 99 -17.09 19.14 9.69
N ALA A 100 -15.84 19.31 10.10
CA ALA A 100 -14.76 19.80 9.25
C ALA A 100 -14.51 18.88 8.04
N TYR A 101 -14.51 17.56 8.26
CA TYR A 101 -14.30 16.58 7.20
C TYR A 101 -15.54 16.32 6.34
N THR A 102 -16.74 16.55 6.88
CA THR A 102 -17.98 16.58 6.09
C THR A 102 -17.93 17.70 5.05
N ALA A 103 -17.48 18.90 5.44
CA ALA A 103 -17.30 20.00 4.49
C ALA A 103 -16.24 19.68 3.43
N LYS A 104 -15.11 19.07 3.82
CA LYS A 104 -14.09 18.58 2.86
C LYS A 104 -14.66 17.55 1.88
N ALA A 105 -15.51 16.64 2.36
CA ALA A 105 -16.14 15.61 1.52
C ALA A 105 -17.12 16.22 0.51
N GLN A 106 -17.91 17.23 0.91
CA GLN A 106 -18.83 17.95 0.02
C GLN A 106 -18.10 18.77 -1.05
N ALA A 107 -16.93 19.32 -0.70
CA ALA A 107 -16.08 20.03 -1.64
C ALA A 107 -15.30 19.07 -2.59
N ARG A 108 -15.18 17.79 -2.22
CA ARG A 108 -14.50 16.77 -3.03
C ARG A 108 -15.43 16.35 -4.18
N GLY A 109 -15.21 16.92 -5.36
CA GLY A 109 -15.80 16.43 -6.61
C GLY A 109 -15.22 15.06 -7.03
N THR A 110 -15.42 14.67 -8.30
CA THR A 110 -14.58 13.61 -8.87
C THR A 110 -13.13 14.08 -8.79
N ASN A 111 -12.21 13.22 -8.32
CA ASN A 111 -10.80 13.56 -8.18
C ASN A 111 -10.00 12.88 -9.30
N PRO A 112 -9.69 13.57 -10.41
CA PRO A 112 -8.86 13.02 -11.49
C PRO A 112 -7.50 12.53 -11.00
N ALA A 113 -7.02 13.03 -9.85
CA ALA A 113 -5.74 12.62 -9.28
C ALA A 113 -5.69 11.12 -8.93
N ASP A 114 -6.80 10.50 -8.51
CA ASP A 114 -6.81 9.07 -8.15
C ASP A 114 -6.62 8.21 -9.41
N ASP A 115 -7.28 8.58 -10.51
CA ASP A 115 -7.13 7.91 -11.80
C ASP A 115 -5.75 8.19 -12.43
N ALA A 116 -5.24 9.42 -12.28
CA ALA A 116 -3.92 9.82 -12.75
C ALA A 116 -2.80 9.08 -12.02
N GLN A 117 -2.93 8.83 -10.72
CA GLN A 117 -1.98 8.02 -9.96
C GLN A 117 -1.89 6.59 -10.52
N ALA A 118 -3.03 5.98 -10.86
CA ALA A 118 -3.05 4.65 -11.47
C ALA A 118 -2.45 4.67 -12.88
N ALA A 119 -2.77 5.68 -13.68
CA ALA A 119 -2.21 5.86 -15.01
C ALA A 119 -0.69 6.11 -15.01
N ASN A 120 -0.17 6.76 -13.98
CA ASN A 120 1.27 6.99 -13.77
C ASN A 120 1.95 5.88 -12.96
N CYS A 121 1.32 4.72 -12.83
CA CYS A 121 1.90 3.55 -12.17
C CYS A 121 2.38 3.79 -10.73
N LEU A 122 1.82 4.78 -10.02
CA LEU A 122 2.07 4.96 -8.60
C LEU A 122 1.46 3.79 -7.83
N PRO A 123 1.99 3.39 -6.67
CA PRO A 123 1.36 2.35 -5.86
C PRO A 123 0.04 2.85 -5.24
N PRO A 124 -0.93 1.94 -4.96
CA PRO A 124 -2.23 2.32 -4.42
C PRO A 124 -2.19 2.67 -2.92
N GLY A 125 -1.11 2.31 -2.24
CA GLY A 125 -0.94 2.50 -0.80
C GLY A 125 -1.86 1.64 0.06
N LEU A 126 -1.83 1.81 1.39
CA LEU A 126 -2.71 1.10 2.32
C LEU A 126 -4.00 1.88 2.61
N PRO A 127 -5.16 1.19 2.76
CA PRO A 127 -5.34 -0.26 2.73
C PRO A 127 -5.53 -0.85 1.31
N ALA A 128 -5.49 -0.01 0.28
CA ALA A 128 -5.91 -0.35 -1.08
C ALA A 128 -5.07 -1.42 -1.78
N ILE A 129 -3.77 -1.49 -1.47
CA ILE A 129 -2.86 -2.51 -2.00
C ILE A 129 -3.32 -3.92 -1.61
N MET A 130 -3.82 -4.10 -0.39
CA MET A 130 -4.27 -5.41 0.13
C MET A 130 -5.56 -5.89 -0.55
N ASN A 131 -6.16 -5.03 -1.38
CA ASN A 131 -7.38 -5.31 -2.13
C ASN A 131 -7.12 -5.51 -3.63
N GLN A 132 -5.87 -5.35 -4.10
CA GLN A 132 -5.56 -5.53 -5.51
C GLN A 132 -5.82 -6.99 -5.95
N PRO A 133 -6.26 -7.22 -7.21
CA PRO A 133 -6.52 -8.56 -7.73
C PRO A 133 -5.22 -9.26 -8.16
N TYR A 134 -4.17 -9.11 -7.36
CA TYR A 134 -2.85 -9.68 -7.60
C TYR A 134 -2.37 -10.42 -6.35
N PRO A 135 -1.55 -11.46 -6.50
CA PRO A 135 -1.09 -12.27 -5.38
C PRO A 135 -0.12 -11.54 -4.45
N MET A 136 -0.05 -12.02 -3.21
CA MET A 136 0.85 -11.58 -2.15
C MET A 136 1.48 -12.77 -1.45
N GLU A 137 2.74 -12.68 -1.06
CA GLU A 137 3.47 -13.72 -0.34
C GLU A 137 3.92 -13.20 1.03
N PHE A 138 3.66 -13.98 2.09
CA PHE A 138 4.02 -13.64 3.46
C PHE A 138 5.27 -14.42 3.87
N LEU A 139 6.34 -13.68 4.14
CA LEU A 139 7.63 -14.21 4.59
C LEU A 139 7.82 -13.85 6.05
N LEU A 140 7.74 -14.88 6.91
CA LEU A 140 7.90 -14.73 8.36
C LEU A 140 9.37 -14.93 8.73
N THR A 141 9.91 -13.96 9.46
CA THR A 141 11.23 -14.04 10.09
C THR A 141 11.11 -13.58 11.54
N PRO A 142 11.99 -13.99 12.46
CA PRO A 142 11.91 -13.51 13.83
C PRO A 142 11.95 -11.97 13.90
N GLY A 143 10.92 -11.38 14.52
CA GLY A 143 10.77 -9.93 14.66
C GLY A 143 10.24 -9.19 13.42
N LYS A 144 9.90 -9.87 12.33
CA LYS A 144 9.37 -9.21 11.12
C LYS A 144 8.57 -10.15 10.21
N VAL A 145 7.39 -9.70 9.79
CA VAL A 145 6.65 -10.25 8.66
C VAL A 145 6.89 -9.36 7.43
N THR A 146 7.31 -9.95 6.32
CA THR A 146 7.47 -9.24 5.05
C THR A 146 6.40 -9.71 4.08
N ILE A 147 5.65 -8.79 3.50
CA ILE A 147 4.67 -9.09 2.45
C ILE A 147 5.27 -8.63 1.13
N VAL A 148 5.51 -9.58 0.22
CA VAL A 148 5.84 -9.29 -1.17
C VAL A 148 4.54 -9.25 -1.94
N ILE A 149 4.28 -8.15 -2.62
CA ILE A 149 3.03 -7.92 -3.34
C ILE A 149 3.35 -7.85 -4.82
N GLU A 150 2.76 -8.74 -5.61
CA GLU A 150 3.00 -8.83 -7.06
C GLU A 150 2.66 -7.48 -7.72
N ALA A 151 1.51 -6.90 -7.40
CA ALA A 151 1.14 -5.58 -7.90
C ALA A 151 2.18 -4.51 -7.51
N TYR A 152 2.68 -3.80 -8.52
CA TYR A 152 3.68 -2.73 -8.42
C TYR A 152 5.04 -3.19 -7.87
N THR A 153 5.29 -4.51 -7.73
CA THR A 153 6.49 -5.10 -7.13
C THR A 153 6.82 -4.47 -5.78
N GLN A 154 5.81 -4.42 -4.90
CA GLN A 154 5.91 -3.68 -3.64
C GLN A 154 6.22 -4.61 -2.49
N VAL A 155 6.99 -4.09 -1.53
CA VAL A 155 7.37 -4.81 -0.33
C VAL A 155 6.85 -4.04 0.87
N ARG A 156 6.01 -4.69 1.67
CA ARG A 156 5.56 -4.17 2.96
C ARG A 156 6.29 -4.89 4.08
N HIS A 157 6.82 -4.12 5.02
CA HIS A 157 7.43 -4.65 6.23
C HIS A 157 6.52 -4.40 7.43
N ILE A 158 6.24 -5.46 8.19
CA ILE A 158 5.51 -5.41 9.46
C ILE A 158 6.48 -5.85 10.54
N TYR A 159 6.93 -4.92 11.37
CA TYR A 159 7.85 -5.24 12.47
C TYR A 159 7.08 -5.83 13.64
N THR A 160 7.53 -6.98 14.13
CA THR A 160 6.90 -7.72 15.25
C THR A 160 7.88 -7.94 16.40
N ASP A 161 8.87 -7.06 16.52
CA ASP A 161 9.95 -7.13 17.52
C ASP A 161 9.65 -6.31 18.78
N GLY A 162 8.41 -5.86 18.94
CA GLY A 162 7.95 -5.10 20.10
C GLY A 162 8.31 -3.61 20.06
N ARG A 163 8.87 -3.10 18.96
CA ARG A 163 9.07 -1.65 18.79
C ARG A 163 7.73 -0.90 18.77
N PRO A 164 7.67 0.34 19.28
CA PRO A 164 6.48 1.17 19.10
C PRO A 164 6.38 1.69 17.66
N LEU A 165 5.19 2.15 17.29
CA LEU A 165 5.04 3.00 16.10
C LEU A 165 5.83 4.30 16.28
N PRO A 166 6.41 4.86 15.19
CA PRO A 166 7.05 6.17 15.25
C PRO A 166 6.05 7.27 15.63
N ALA A 167 6.47 8.18 16.50
CA ALA A 167 5.66 9.35 16.88
C ALA A 167 5.51 10.36 15.73
N ASP A 168 6.50 10.42 14.86
CA ASP A 168 6.55 11.29 13.68
C ASP A 168 7.02 10.46 12.47
N PRO A 169 6.12 9.73 11.80
CA PRO A 169 6.47 8.89 10.66
C PRO A 169 6.67 9.71 9.39
N ASP A 170 7.64 9.31 8.56
CA ASP A 170 7.70 9.77 7.18
C ASP A 170 6.43 9.36 6.40
N PRO A 171 5.87 10.23 5.56
CA PRO A 171 4.70 9.90 4.75
C PRO A 171 5.08 8.95 3.60
N LEU A 172 4.59 7.72 3.66
CA LEU A 172 4.84 6.65 2.69
C LEU A 172 3.52 6.08 2.16
N PHE A 173 3.48 5.60 0.91
CA PHE A 173 2.29 4.94 0.38
C PHE A 173 1.81 3.76 1.26
N TYR A 174 2.77 3.04 1.85
CA TYR A 174 2.54 1.88 2.70
C TYR A 174 2.65 2.19 4.19
N GLY A 175 2.96 3.43 4.53
CA GLY A 175 3.23 3.85 5.91
C GLY A 175 4.33 3.02 6.58
N THR A 176 4.31 3.07 7.91
CA THR A 176 5.13 2.24 8.80
C THR A 176 4.22 1.28 9.56
N SER A 177 4.42 -0.03 9.40
CA SER A 177 3.62 -1.06 10.07
C SER A 177 4.38 -1.70 11.24
N VAL A 178 3.71 -1.80 12.38
CA VAL A 178 4.11 -2.59 13.55
C VAL A 178 2.99 -3.56 13.87
N GLY A 179 3.33 -4.79 14.26
CA GLY A 179 2.33 -5.78 14.63
C GLY A 179 2.74 -6.65 15.80
N HIS A 180 1.76 -7.33 16.35
CA HIS A 180 1.90 -8.31 17.42
C HIS A 180 0.95 -9.47 17.19
N TRP A 181 1.23 -10.60 17.83
CA TRP A 181 0.37 -11.78 17.77
C TRP A 181 -0.57 -11.79 18.97
N GLU A 182 -1.87 -11.89 18.71
CA GLU A 182 -2.91 -12.24 19.67
C GLU A 182 -3.37 -13.66 19.35
N ASP A 183 -2.87 -14.63 20.11
CA ASP A 183 -3.05 -16.06 19.83
C ASP A 183 -2.62 -16.43 18.39
N ASP A 184 -3.58 -16.72 17.52
CA ASP A 184 -3.42 -17.09 16.11
C ASP A 184 -3.69 -15.93 15.14
N THR A 185 -3.82 -14.71 15.65
CA THR A 185 -4.14 -13.51 14.87
C THR A 185 -2.97 -12.54 14.88
N LEU A 186 -2.44 -12.20 13.72
CA LEU A 186 -1.48 -11.11 13.57
C LEU A 186 -2.26 -9.79 13.51
N VAL A 187 -2.09 -8.95 14.52
CA VAL A 187 -2.67 -7.61 14.58
C VAL A 187 -1.62 -6.62 14.14
N VAL A 188 -1.97 -5.75 13.20
CA VAL A 188 -1.03 -4.81 12.57
C VAL A 188 -1.61 -3.42 12.61
N GLU A 189 -0.84 -2.49 13.15
CA GLU A 189 -1.13 -1.06 13.10
C GLU A 189 -0.20 -0.39 12.11
N THR A 190 -0.73 0.52 11.28
CA THR A 190 0.04 1.27 10.30
C THR A 190 -0.31 2.76 10.35
N VAL A 191 0.73 3.60 10.37
CA VAL A 191 0.65 5.07 10.38
C VAL A 191 1.59 5.70 9.35
N GLY A 192 1.51 7.02 9.15
CA GLY A 192 2.39 7.73 8.22
C GLY A 192 2.04 7.47 6.76
N LEU A 193 0.75 7.40 6.44
CA LEU A 193 0.27 7.17 5.08
C LEU A 193 0.35 8.45 4.26
N ALA A 194 1.00 8.39 3.11
CA ALA A 194 1.07 9.49 2.16
C ALA A 194 -0.29 9.80 1.50
N GLN A 195 -0.34 10.91 0.77
CA GLN A 195 -1.54 11.47 0.13
C GLN A 195 -2.29 10.46 -0.76
N VAL A 196 -3.61 10.37 -0.51
CA VAL A 196 -4.69 9.57 -1.12
C VAL A 196 -4.35 8.11 -1.40
N PRO A 197 -4.55 7.21 -0.40
CA PRO A 197 -4.72 5.80 -0.70
C PRO A 197 -5.82 5.65 -1.74
N ARG A 198 -5.47 5.09 -2.89
CA ARG A 198 -6.40 4.93 -4.00
C ARG A 198 -7.62 4.14 -3.53
N GLY A 199 -8.81 4.56 -3.90
CA GLY A 199 -10.05 3.85 -3.55
C GLY A 199 -10.63 4.18 -2.17
N LEU A 200 -9.99 5.05 -1.35
CA LEU A 200 -10.68 5.72 -0.26
C LEU A 200 -11.43 6.96 -0.79
N THR A 201 -12.76 6.84 -0.90
CA THR A 201 -13.63 7.87 -1.48
C THR A 201 -14.07 8.94 -0.48
N PHE A 202 -13.51 8.93 0.74
CA PHE A 202 -13.79 9.89 1.81
C PHE A 202 -12.50 10.59 2.25
N PRO A 203 -12.58 11.84 2.77
CA PRO A 203 -11.41 12.55 3.26
C PRO A 203 -10.93 11.99 4.62
N TYR A 204 -9.63 12.08 4.87
CA TYR A 204 -8.95 11.67 6.10
C TYR A 204 -7.75 12.61 6.36
N SER A 205 -7.20 12.60 7.57
CA SER A 205 -6.06 13.39 8.04
C SER A 205 -4.75 12.63 7.93
N ASP A 206 -3.64 13.30 8.21
CA ASP A 206 -2.34 12.67 8.41
C ASP A 206 -2.29 11.77 9.68
N LYS A 207 -3.32 11.82 10.52
CA LYS A 207 -3.51 10.96 11.70
C LYS A 207 -4.24 9.65 11.40
N LEU A 208 -4.51 9.35 10.13
CA LEU A 208 -5.09 8.07 9.73
C LEU A 208 -4.20 6.91 10.18
N LYS A 209 -4.80 6.03 10.99
CA LYS A 209 -4.24 4.75 11.40
C LYS A 209 -5.06 3.62 10.79
N VAL A 210 -4.37 2.69 10.13
CA VAL A 210 -4.96 1.45 9.61
C VAL A 210 -4.65 0.33 10.59
N VAL A 211 -5.68 -0.35 11.07
CA VAL A 211 -5.57 -1.54 11.92
C VAL A 211 -6.06 -2.74 11.12
N GLU A 212 -5.19 -3.72 10.90
CA GLU A 212 -5.50 -4.97 10.22
C GLU A 212 -5.38 -6.16 11.16
N ARG A 213 -6.31 -7.10 11.09
CA ARG A 213 -6.26 -8.37 11.82
C ARG A 213 -6.22 -9.52 10.80
N PHE A 214 -5.09 -10.19 10.71
CA PHE A 214 -4.86 -11.33 9.80
C PHE A 214 -5.06 -12.62 10.59
N ARG A 215 -6.02 -13.44 10.16
CA ARG A 215 -6.35 -14.71 10.81
C ARG A 215 -6.54 -15.81 9.78
N LEU A 216 -5.96 -16.98 10.00
CA LEU A 216 -6.32 -18.18 9.24
C LEU A 216 -7.68 -18.68 9.71
N THR A 217 -8.65 -18.75 8.82
CA THR A 217 -9.98 -19.31 9.08
C THR A 217 -10.16 -20.71 8.46
N GLY A 218 -9.12 -21.20 7.80
CA GLY A 218 -9.02 -22.54 7.23
C GLY A 218 -7.58 -22.83 6.78
N PRO A 219 -7.29 -24.05 6.30
CA PRO A 219 -5.94 -24.41 5.86
C PRO A 219 -5.43 -23.51 4.73
N ASP A 220 -6.32 -23.11 3.82
CA ASP A 220 -6.02 -22.30 2.64
C ASP A 220 -6.89 -21.04 2.56
N THR A 221 -7.39 -20.57 3.71
CA THR A 221 -8.28 -19.41 3.82
C THR A 221 -7.79 -18.49 4.93
N MET A 222 -7.53 -17.23 4.60
CA MET A 222 -7.18 -16.17 5.54
C MET A 222 -8.22 -15.07 5.48
N THR A 223 -8.62 -14.53 6.62
CA THR A 223 -9.40 -13.29 6.70
C THR A 223 -8.51 -12.14 7.14
N VAL A 224 -8.67 -10.99 6.49
CA VAL A 224 -8.03 -9.72 6.85
C VAL A 224 -9.14 -8.73 7.16
N GLU A 225 -9.33 -8.43 8.44
CA GLU A 225 -10.26 -7.39 8.89
C GLU A 225 -9.54 -6.07 8.95
N THR A 226 -10.07 -5.05 8.28
CA THR A 226 -9.45 -3.71 8.25
C THR A 226 -10.34 -2.70 8.97
N THR A 227 -9.76 -1.95 9.88
CA THR A 227 -10.40 -0.83 10.58
C THR A 227 -9.56 0.44 10.42
N LEU A 228 -10.21 1.53 10.07
CA LEU A 228 -9.61 2.85 9.95
C LEU A 228 -9.93 3.68 11.19
N ILE A 229 -8.91 4.31 11.76
CA ILE A 229 -9.04 5.20 12.92
C ILE A 229 -8.41 6.53 12.54
N ASP A 230 -9.19 7.60 12.63
CA ASP A 230 -8.72 8.95 12.35
C ASP A 230 -9.46 9.91 13.28
N PRO A 231 -8.83 10.37 14.38
CA PRO A 231 -9.52 11.19 15.38
C PRO A 231 -9.85 12.60 14.88
N GLU A 232 -9.23 13.07 13.80
CA GLU A 232 -9.55 14.37 13.20
C GLU A 232 -10.66 14.27 12.17
N ALA A 233 -10.67 13.18 11.40
CA ALA A 233 -11.63 12.99 10.32
C ALA A 233 -12.89 12.23 10.71
N PHE A 234 -12.79 11.23 11.59
CA PHE A 234 -13.88 10.30 11.90
C PHE A 234 -14.38 10.50 13.33
N THR A 235 -15.69 10.38 13.53
CA THR A 235 -16.30 10.44 14.87
C THR A 235 -16.17 9.13 15.65
N ALA A 236 -15.84 8.03 14.96
CA ALA A 236 -15.62 6.70 15.52
C ALA A 236 -14.76 5.86 14.54
N PRO A 237 -14.12 4.77 15.01
CA PRO A 237 -13.45 3.82 14.13
C PRO A 237 -14.37 3.31 13.01
N TYR A 238 -13.83 3.17 11.81
CA TYR A 238 -14.56 2.69 10.63
C TYR A 238 -14.06 1.34 10.18
N SER A 239 -14.89 0.31 10.31
CA SER A 239 -14.57 -1.01 9.79
C SER A 239 -14.87 -1.09 8.29
N MET A 240 -13.87 -1.49 7.50
CA MET A 240 -14.04 -1.83 6.08
C MET A 240 -14.52 -3.29 5.90
N GLY A 241 -14.73 -4.01 7.00
CA GLY A 241 -15.10 -5.42 7.01
C GLY A 241 -13.91 -6.38 6.85
N ALA A 242 -14.23 -7.68 6.79
CA ALA A 242 -13.27 -8.75 6.53
C ALA A 242 -13.16 -9.03 5.04
N ARG A 243 -11.93 -9.18 4.54
CA ARG A 243 -11.65 -9.73 3.22
C ARG A 243 -11.07 -11.12 3.33
N THR A 244 -11.49 -12.01 2.43
CA THR A 244 -10.97 -13.37 2.37
C THR A 244 -9.85 -13.47 1.33
N LEU A 245 -8.74 -14.07 1.71
CA LEU A 245 -7.65 -14.46 0.84
C LEU A 245 -7.62 -15.98 0.70
N ALA A 246 -7.39 -16.46 -0.52
CA ALA A 246 -7.22 -17.86 -0.85
C ALA A 246 -5.73 -18.20 -1.04
N ARG A 247 -5.28 -19.31 -0.46
CA ARG A 247 -3.88 -19.76 -0.56
C ARG A 247 -3.64 -20.60 -1.81
N HIS A 248 -2.52 -20.34 -2.47
CA HIS A 248 -1.97 -21.10 -3.59
C HIS A 248 -0.56 -21.58 -3.26
N ARG A 249 -0.43 -22.86 -2.90
CA ARG A 249 0.83 -23.44 -2.39
C ARG A 249 1.90 -23.67 -3.46
N THR A 250 1.50 -23.76 -4.72
CA THR A 250 2.40 -24.04 -5.85
C THR A 250 2.76 -22.79 -6.65
N TRP A 251 2.22 -21.64 -6.27
CA TRP A 251 2.46 -20.40 -6.97
C TRP A 251 3.72 -19.71 -6.45
N THR A 252 4.29 -18.89 -7.31
CA THR A 252 5.30 -17.89 -6.98
C THR A 252 4.78 -16.52 -7.41
N ILE A 253 5.32 -15.49 -6.77
CA ILE A 253 5.12 -14.10 -7.20
C ILE A 253 5.78 -13.91 -8.56
N ALA A 254 5.01 -13.43 -9.53
CA ALA A 254 5.54 -13.08 -10.84
C ALA A 254 6.18 -11.68 -10.83
N GLU A 255 7.00 -11.40 -11.84
CA GLU A 255 7.39 -10.03 -12.13
C GLU A 255 6.17 -9.24 -12.60
N TYR A 256 6.08 -7.98 -12.16
CA TYR A 256 5.02 -7.07 -12.55
C TYR A 256 5.62 -5.73 -12.95
N ILE A 257 5.44 -5.35 -14.20
CA ILE A 257 5.84 -4.04 -14.71
C ILE A 257 4.57 -3.32 -15.17
N CYS A 258 4.13 -2.33 -14.39
CA CYS A 258 2.93 -1.56 -14.72
C CYS A 258 3.00 -0.94 -16.13
N GLU A 259 4.20 -0.50 -16.53
CA GLU A 259 4.44 0.13 -17.84
C GLU A 259 4.38 -0.83 -19.04
N GLU A 260 4.53 -2.15 -18.84
CA GLU A 260 4.68 -3.13 -19.94
C GLU A 260 3.40 -3.32 -20.80
N ASN A 261 2.27 -2.79 -20.35
CA ASN A 261 1.05 -2.65 -21.15
C ASN A 261 0.23 -1.45 -20.67
N ASN A 262 0.92 -0.38 -20.24
CA ASN A 262 0.25 0.82 -19.76
C ASN A 262 -0.36 1.56 -20.94
N ARG A 263 -1.65 1.31 -21.17
CA ARG A 263 -2.44 2.03 -22.16
C ARG A 263 -2.98 3.33 -21.62
N ASN A 264 -2.79 3.61 -20.34
CA ASN A 264 -3.29 4.83 -19.74
C ASN A 264 -2.33 5.99 -20.02
N PHE A 265 -2.87 7.20 -20.03
CA PHE A 265 -2.08 8.42 -20.05
C PHE A 265 -2.73 9.44 -19.13
N VAL A 266 -1.95 10.43 -18.71
CA VAL A 266 -2.47 11.60 -18.01
C VAL A 266 -2.28 12.80 -18.95
N ASP A 267 -3.35 13.55 -19.18
CA ASP A 267 -3.30 14.75 -20.02
C ASP A 267 -2.74 15.96 -19.26
N ASP A 268 -2.54 17.08 -19.96
CA ASP A 268 -2.00 18.32 -19.38
C ASP A 268 -2.89 18.93 -18.28
N LYS A 269 -4.13 18.43 -18.13
CA LYS A 269 -5.08 18.83 -17.09
C LYS A 269 -5.07 17.87 -15.90
N GLY A 270 -4.18 16.88 -15.88
CA GLY A 270 -4.10 15.87 -14.83
C GLY A 270 -5.20 14.80 -14.90
N SER A 271 -5.90 14.67 -16.03
CA SER A 271 -6.96 13.68 -16.20
C SER A 271 -6.44 12.41 -16.85
N ALA A 272 -6.82 11.25 -16.31
CA ALA A 272 -6.46 9.98 -16.89
C ALA A 272 -7.32 9.63 -18.12
N GLY A 273 -6.70 9.04 -19.13
CA GLY A 273 -7.36 8.50 -20.32
C GLY A 273 -6.75 7.19 -20.78
N VAL A 274 -7.38 6.52 -21.76
CA VAL A 274 -6.91 5.23 -22.32
C VAL A 274 -6.61 5.38 -23.81
N LYS A 275 -5.41 4.98 -24.23
CA LYS A 275 -5.02 4.83 -25.64
C LYS A 275 -5.66 3.56 -26.20
N LEU A 276 -6.74 3.73 -26.96
CA LEU A 276 -7.47 2.63 -27.59
C LEU A 276 -6.77 2.07 -28.86
N SER A 277 -5.79 2.78 -29.41
CA SER A 277 -4.92 2.25 -30.45
C SER A 277 -3.98 1.17 -29.88
N ASN A 278 -3.70 0.14 -30.66
CA ASN A 278 -2.72 -0.89 -30.28
C ASN A 278 -1.30 -0.33 -30.54
N PRO A 279 -0.46 -0.12 -29.52
CA PRO A 279 0.91 0.39 -29.73
C PRO A 279 1.79 -0.59 -30.53
N LEU A 280 1.43 -1.87 -30.60
CA LEU A 280 2.12 -2.89 -31.39
C LEU A 280 1.68 -2.94 -32.86
N SER A 281 0.63 -2.21 -33.27
CA SER A 281 0.14 -2.25 -34.66
C SER A 281 0.84 -1.26 -35.61
N SER A 282 1.72 -0.40 -35.10
CA SER A 282 2.43 0.63 -35.88
C SER A 282 3.79 0.19 -36.43
N ALA A 283 4.20 -1.06 -36.22
CA ALA A 283 5.36 -1.64 -36.89
C ALA A 283 4.93 -2.35 -38.18
N LYS A 284 4.68 -1.59 -39.24
CA LYS A 284 4.63 -2.06 -40.63
C LYS A 284 5.17 -0.99 -41.57
#